data_AF-A0A357B7R2-F1
#
_entry.id   AF-A0A357B7R2-F1
#
_cell.length_a   1.000
_cell.length_b   1.000
_cell.length_c   1.000
_cell.angle_alpha   90.00
_cell.angle_beta   90.00
_cell.angle_gamma   90.00
#
_symmetry.space_group_name_H-M   'P 1'
#
loop_
_entity.id
_entity.type
_entity.pdbx_description
1 polymer ?
#
loop_
_entity_poly.entity_id
_entity_poly.type
_entity_poly.pdbx_seq_one_letter_code
_entity_poly.pdbx_strand_id
1 'polypeptide(L)'
;MPSFFEEHGLTVPETWEEFLDLLANIKEIPGVEAPIASGAGWPIANFVDDFLLARGGPDLYSRLLTGELAWTDPEVKAVFEELVELLQAGYFSVPADWAAQVDKFAAGKYALYVMGSWIVGMVPDPEDIGFFMFPGTKGVRGGVDFFIIPKFTERPEEAKELVRFLATSYAQTIWAGLGGYTAANLKVPVGVYPSPMERKIAEAMVGMRFLGVSDTIIGGEFPIVYPDQLTLLWIDPDRLNEVLEAIQASVP
;
A
#
# COMPACT_ATOMS: atom_id res chain seq x y z
N MET A 1 8.13 12.43 5.40
CA MET A 1 9.31 12.54 6.29
C MET A 1 8.94 13.33 7.54
N PRO A 2 9.26 12.90 8.78
CA PRO A 2 9.04 13.68 9.99
C PRO A 2 9.69 15.07 9.95
N SER A 3 10.89 15.20 9.39
CA SER A 3 11.56 16.50 9.20
C SER A 3 10.72 17.46 8.35
N PHE A 4 10.17 16.98 7.22
CA PHE A 4 9.27 17.75 6.36
C PHE A 4 8.00 18.18 7.10
N PHE A 5 7.43 17.29 7.92
CA PHE A 5 6.26 17.62 8.74
C PHE A 5 6.58 18.70 9.78
N GLU A 6 7.73 18.59 10.46
CA GLU A 6 8.18 19.56 11.45
C GLU A 6 8.47 20.93 10.80
N GLU A 7 9.19 20.96 9.68
CA GLU A 7 9.53 22.18 8.93
C GLU A 7 8.28 22.97 8.52
N HIS A 8 7.22 22.26 8.12
CA HIS A 8 5.99 22.86 7.62
C HIS A 8 4.85 22.91 8.64
N GLY A 9 5.10 22.52 9.91
CA GLY A 9 4.09 22.54 10.96
C GLY A 9 2.89 21.61 10.71
N LEU A 10 3.11 20.51 9.99
CA LEU A 10 2.09 19.52 9.67
C LEU A 10 1.96 18.47 10.77
N THR A 11 0.75 17.94 10.95
CA THR A 11 0.47 16.87 11.91
C THR A 11 -0.07 15.63 11.20
N VAL A 12 0.17 14.46 11.80
CA VAL A 12 -0.43 13.21 11.34
C VAL A 12 -1.95 13.30 11.55
N PRO A 13 -2.78 13.01 10.53
CA PRO A 13 -4.23 13.15 10.65
C PRO A 13 -4.83 11.92 11.33
N GLU A 14 -5.79 12.15 12.22
CA GLU A 14 -6.55 11.10 12.93
C GLU A 14 -7.93 10.87 12.31
N THR A 15 -8.44 11.83 11.55
CA THR A 15 -9.74 11.80 10.88
C THR A 15 -9.61 12.00 9.37
N TRP A 16 -10.66 11.62 8.62
CA TRP A 16 -10.67 11.79 7.17
C TRP A 16 -10.62 13.27 6.79
N GLU A 17 -11.35 14.11 7.51
CA GLU A 17 -11.38 15.56 7.34
C GLU A 17 -9.99 16.17 7.57
N GLU A 18 -9.29 15.76 8.64
CA GLU A 18 -7.90 16.19 8.88
C GLU A 18 -6.95 15.71 7.79
N PHE A 19 -7.19 14.54 7.20
CA PHE A 19 -6.39 14.07 6.07
C PHE A 19 -6.61 14.95 4.84
N LEU A 20 -7.85 15.35 4.54
CA LEU A 20 -8.14 16.30 3.45
C LEU A 20 -7.47 17.66 3.70
N ASP A 21 -7.55 18.17 4.94
CA ASP A 21 -6.88 19.42 5.34
C ASP A 21 -5.36 19.31 5.21
N LEU A 22 -4.78 18.17 5.59
CA LEU A 22 -3.35 17.89 5.40
C LEU A 22 -2.97 17.96 3.91
N LEU A 23 -3.73 17.32 3.02
CA LEU A 23 -3.45 17.35 1.58
C LEU A 23 -3.56 18.75 1.00
N ALA A 24 -4.58 19.51 1.41
CA ALA A 24 -4.76 20.90 1.01
C ALA A 24 -3.57 21.77 1.46
N ASN A 25 -3.15 21.64 2.73
CA ASN A 25 -2.00 22.37 3.27
C ASN A 25 -0.70 22.02 2.55
N ILE A 26 -0.45 20.73 2.30
CA ILE A 26 0.77 20.29 1.59
C ILE A 26 0.82 20.87 0.18
N LYS A 27 -0.32 20.91 -0.52
CA LYS A 27 -0.39 21.39 -1.90
C LYS A 27 0.05 22.86 -2.04
N GLU A 28 -0.16 23.67 -1.00
CA GLU A 28 0.22 25.09 -0.99
C GLU A 28 1.70 25.33 -0.61
N ILE A 29 2.45 24.28 -0.24
CA ILE A 29 3.87 24.41 0.15
C ILE A 29 4.74 24.68 -1.09
N PRO A 30 5.53 25.76 -1.13
CA PRO A 30 6.43 26.06 -2.24
C PRO A 30 7.44 24.93 -2.50
N GLY A 31 7.49 24.46 -3.74
CA GLY A 31 8.47 23.46 -4.19
C GLY A 31 8.00 22.00 -4.08
N VAL A 32 6.85 21.75 -3.46
CA VAL A 32 6.11 20.48 -3.55
C VAL A 32 5.49 20.37 -4.93
N GLU A 33 5.64 19.22 -5.57
CA GLU A 33 5.05 18.91 -6.88
C GLU A 33 3.62 18.36 -6.74
N ALA A 34 3.36 17.57 -5.71
CA ALA A 34 2.04 17.07 -5.31
C ALA A 34 2.06 16.58 -3.85
N PRO A 35 0.93 16.56 -3.14
CA PRO A 35 0.86 15.96 -1.81
C PRO A 35 1.24 14.49 -1.74
N ILE A 36 0.70 13.66 -2.65
CA ILE A 36 0.89 12.20 -2.66
C ILE A 36 1.62 11.77 -3.94
N ALA A 37 2.72 11.04 -3.77
CA ALA A 37 3.41 10.38 -4.88
C ALA A 37 2.59 9.21 -5.44
N SER A 38 2.62 9.03 -6.76
CA SER A 38 1.96 7.92 -7.46
C SER A 38 2.97 7.11 -8.28
N GLY A 39 3.07 5.81 -7.98
CA GLY A 39 3.88 4.86 -8.75
C GLY A 39 3.00 4.11 -9.76
N ALA A 40 3.49 3.92 -10.99
CA ALA A 40 2.80 3.17 -12.04
C ALA A 40 2.96 1.64 -11.87
N GLY A 41 2.00 0.87 -12.38
CA GLY A 41 1.97 -0.59 -12.25
C GLY A 41 1.37 -1.05 -10.91
N TRP A 42 1.93 -2.12 -10.31
CA TRP A 42 1.46 -2.64 -9.02
C TRP A 42 1.30 -1.60 -7.88
N PRO A 43 2.07 -0.50 -7.78
CA PRO A 43 1.90 0.48 -6.70
C PRO A 43 0.58 1.24 -6.77
N ILE A 44 0.07 1.57 -7.97
CA ILE A 44 -1.22 2.26 -8.10
C ILE A 44 -2.37 1.32 -7.72
N ALA A 45 -2.27 0.04 -8.10
CA ALA A 45 -3.20 -1.00 -7.65
C ALA A 45 -3.19 -1.13 -6.13
N ASN A 46 -2.01 -1.19 -5.53
CA ASN A 46 -1.84 -1.25 -4.09
C ASN A 46 -2.42 -0.03 -3.35
N PHE A 47 -2.20 1.17 -3.88
CA PHE A 47 -2.80 2.39 -3.33
C PHE A 47 -4.32 2.29 -3.34
N VAL A 48 -4.93 1.87 -4.45
CA VAL A 48 -6.39 1.78 -4.56
C VAL A 48 -6.96 0.68 -3.68
N ASP A 49 -6.28 -0.46 -3.53
CA ASP A 49 -6.68 -1.48 -2.57
C ASP A 49 -6.65 -0.96 -1.12
N ASP A 50 -5.60 -0.21 -0.73
CA ASP A 50 -5.54 0.46 0.59
C ASP A 50 -6.66 1.48 0.76
N PHE A 51 -6.99 2.21 -0.30
CA PHE A 51 -8.08 3.18 -0.30
C PHE A 51 -9.45 2.50 -0.14
N LEU A 52 -9.70 1.40 -0.86
CA LEU A 52 -10.89 0.57 -0.71
C LEU A 52 -11.02 0.00 0.71
N LEU A 53 -9.91 -0.43 1.31
CA LEU A 53 -9.89 -0.88 2.70
C LEU A 53 -10.19 0.22 3.70
N ALA A 54 -9.62 1.41 3.51
CA ALA A 54 -9.80 2.54 4.39
C ALA A 54 -11.21 3.12 4.33
N ARG A 55 -11.77 3.24 3.12
CA ARG A 55 -13.04 3.92 2.86
C ARG A 55 -14.23 2.97 2.77
N GLY A 56 -14.07 1.83 2.11
CA GLY A 56 -15.10 0.79 1.99
C GLY A 56 -15.07 -0.25 3.12
N GLY A 57 -13.94 -0.38 3.82
CA GLY A 57 -13.77 -1.32 4.91
C GLY A 57 -13.42 -2.75 4.45
N PRO A 58 -12.98 -3.60 5.40
CA PRO A 58 -12.45 -4.93 5.08
C PRO A 58 -13.49 -5.92 4.55
N ASP A 59 -14.77 -5.75 4.87
CA ASP A 59 -15.84 -6.63 4.36
C ASP A 59 -16.16 -6.36 2.89
N LEU A 60 -16.25 -5.09 2.49
CA LEU A 60 -16.42 -4.69 1.09
C LEU A 60 -15.24 -5.21 0.25
N TYR A 61 -14.02 -4.94 0.70
CA TYR A 61 -12.82 -5.39 0.00
C TYR A 61 -12.73 -6.92 -0.08
N SER A 62 -13.07 -7.64 1.00
CA SER A 62 -13.12 -9.11 0.96
C SER A 62 -14.11 -9.64 -0.06
N ARG A 63 -15.30 -9.04 -0.19
CA ARG A 63 -16.33 -9.47 -1.16
C ARG A 63 -15.94 -9.15 -2.60
N LEU A 64 -15.22 -8.04 -2.82
CA LEU A 64 -14.59 -7.74 -4.12
C LEU A 64 -13.59 -8.84 -4.50
N LEU A 65 -12.68 -9.20 -3.58
CA LEU A 65 -11.67 -10.23 -3.84
C LEU A 65 -12.24 -11.62 -4.12
N THR A 66 -13.39 -11.97 -3.52
CA THR A 66 -14.05 -13.27 -3.73
C THR A 66 -15.01 -13.28 -4.91
N GLY A 67 -15.23 -12.13 -5.57
CA GLY A 67 -16.20 -12.00 -6.66
C GLY A 67 -17.66 -11.97 -6.20
N GLU A 68 -17.92 -11.85 -4.90
CA GLU A 68 -19.27 -11.67 -4.34
C GLU A 68 -19.82 -10.25 -4.59
N LEU A 69 -18.93 -9.29 -4.85
CA LEU A 69 -19.26 -7.91 -5.19
C LEU A 69 -18.62 -7.56 -6.54
N ALA A 70 -19.38 -6.91 -7.41
CA ALA A 70 -18.88 -6.43 -8.69
C ALA A 70 -18.09 -5.11 -8.51
N TRP A 71 -17.06 -4.89 -9.33
CA TRP A 71 -16.34 -3.61 -9.37
C TRP A 71 -17.22 -2.45 -9.84
N THR A 72 -18.28 -2.74 -10.60
CA THR A 72 -19.30 -1.78 -11.02
C THR A 72 -20.43 -1.61 -10.01
N ASP A 73 -20.37 -2.26 -8.85
CA ASP A 73 -21.40 -2.15 -7.82
C ASP A 73 -21.46 -0.70 -7.27
N PRO A 74 -22.66 -0.17 -6.96
CA PRO A 74 -22.79 1.19 -6.42
C PRO A 74 -21.97 1.45 -5.14
N GLU A 75 -21.80 0.46 -4.25
CA GLU A 75 -20.99 0.62 -3.03
C GLU A 75 -19.51 0.80 -3.37
N VAL A 76 -19.01 0.08 -4.38
CA VAL A 76 -17.62 0.18 -4.85
C VAL A 76 -17.42 1.50 -5.58
N LYS A 77 -18.36 1.84 -6.47
CA LYS A 77 -18.32 3.08 -7.23
C LYS A 77 -18.30 4.31 -6.32
N ALA A 78 -19.05 4.33 -5.23
CA ALA A 78 -19.04 5.44 -4.28
C ALA A 78 -17.64 5.68 -3.67
N VAL A 79 -16.89 4.61 -3.37
CA VAL A 79 -15.50 4.75 -2.91
C VAL A 79 -14.62 5.32 -4.02
N PHE A 80 -14.77 4.85 -5.25
CA PHE A 80 -14.01 5.42 -6.38
C PHE A 80 -14.38 6.87 -6.70
N GLU A 81 -15.62 7.30 -6.44
CA GLU A 81 -16.02 8.71 -6.58
C GLU A 81 -15.26 9.59 -5.59
N GLU A 82 -15.08 9.15 -4.33
CA GLU A 82 -14.19 9.85 -3.37
C GLU A 82 -12.74 9.92 -3.89
N LEU A 83 -12.23 8.85 -4.51
CA LEU A 83 -10.89 8.88 -5.13
C LEU A 83 -10.82 9.89 -6.29
N VAL A 84 -11.83 9.93 -7.15
CA VAL A 84 -11.92 10.89 -8.26
C VAL A 84 -11.91 12.33 -7.76
N GLU A 85 -12.60 12.63 -6.64
CA GLU A 85 -12.55 13.96 -6.03
C GLU A 85 -11.11 14.35 -5.64
N LEU A 86 -10.33 13.44 -5.07
CA LEU A 86 -8.93 13.68 -4.71
C LEU A 86 -8.03 13.85 -5.94
N LEU A 87 -8.29 13.08 -7.01
CA LEU A 87 -7.59 13.21 -8.29
C LEU A 87 -7.85 14.56 -8.94
N GLN A 88 -9.12 14.97 -9.02
CA GLN A 88 -9.53 16.27 -9.56
C GLN A 88 -9.04 17.44 -8.69
N ALA A 89 -8.90 17.24 -7.38
CA ALA A 89 -8.28 18.20 -6.48
C ALA A 89 -6.76 18.34 -6.70
N GLY A 90 -6.13 17.48 -7.51
CA GLY A 90 -4.71 17.55 -7.84
C GLY A 90 -3.81 17.15 -6.67
N TYR A 91 -4.24 16.22 -5.84
CA TYR A 91 -3.47 15.75 -4.68
C TYR A 91 -2.44 14.67 -5.02
N PHE A 92 -2.48 14.12 -6.23
CA PHE A 92 -1.59 13.06 -6.68
C PHE A 92 -0.61 13.56 -7.74
N SER A 93 0.62 13.05 -7.68
CA SER A 93 1.56 13.19 -8.80
C SER A 93 1.08 12.39 -10.00
N VAL A 94 1.56 12.73 -11.20
CA VAL A 94 1.44 11.86 -12.37
C VAL A 94 2.08 10.49 -12.04
N PRO A 95 1.45 9.36 -12.38
CA PRO A 95 2.07 8.04 -12.20
C PRO A 95 3.37 7.93 -12.99
N ALA A 96 4.44 7.48 -12.33
CA ALA A 96 5.75 7.25 -12.94
C ALA A 96 6.41 5.99 -12.35
N ASP A 97 7.60 5.64 -12.82
CA ASP A 97 8.37 4.54 -12.22
C ASP A 97 8.50 4.74 -10.70
N TRP A 98 8.06 3.75 -9.94
CA TRP A 98 7.85 3.90 -8.51
C TRP A 98 9.16 4.07 -7.74
N ALA A 99 10.27 3.49 -8.24
CA ALA A 99 11.57 3.64 -7.63
C ALA A 99 12.12 5.06 -7.88
N ALA A 100 11.92 5.61 -9.08
CA ALA A 100 12.24 7.02 -9.35
C ALA A 100 11.43 8.01 -8.50
N GLN A 101 10.20 7.66 -8.10
CA GLN A 101 9.40 8.49 -7.19
C GLN A 101 9.95 8.51 -5.76
N VAL A 102 10.71 7.48 -5.32
CA VAL A 102 11.33 7.44 -3.99
C VAL A 102 12.33 8.58 -3.82
N ASP A 103 13.14 8.87 -4.85
CA ASP A 103 14.13 9.97 -4.81
C ASP A 103 13.44 11.33 -4.65
N LYS A 104 12.32 11.53 -5.36
CA LYS A 104 11.52 12.76 -5.26
C LYS A 104 10.84 12.89 -3.90
N PHE A 105 10.31 11.80 -3.37
CA PHE A 105 9.76 11.75 -2.01
C PHE A 105 10.84 12.10 -0.97
N ALA A 106 12.03 11.50 -1.08
CA ALA A 106 13.18 11.80 -0.22
C ALA A 106 13.67 13.24 -0.35
N ALA A 107 13.53 13.85 -1.53
CA ALA A 107 13.85 15.24 -1.78
C ALA A 107 12.74 16.23 -1.40
N GLY A 108 11.65 15.78 -0.75
CA GLY A 108 10.54 16.63 -0.32
C GLY A 108 9.65 17.15 -1.46
N LYS A 109 9.74 16.58 -2.66
CA LYS A 109 8.84 16.91 -3.79
C LYS A 109 7.45 16.35 -3.60
N TYR A 110 7.34 15.27 -2.82
CA TYR A 110 6.09 14.69 -2.36
C TYR A 110 6.18 14.53 -0.85
N ALA A 111 5.12 14.89 -0.13
CA ALA A 111 5.10 14.77 1.32
C ALA A 111 4.71 13.36 1.80
N LEU A 112 3.87 12.69 1.00
CA LEU A 112 3.30 11.37 1.29
C LEU A 112 3.60 10.40 0.16
N TYR A 113 3.85 9.13 0.51
CA TYR A 113 3.94 8.05 -0.45
C TYR A 113 3.34 6.78 0.16
N VAL A 114 2.23 6.30 -0.41
CA VAL A 114 1.64 5.02 -0.02
C VAL A 114 2.46 3.91 -0.67
N MET A 115 3.24 3.21 0.15
CA MET A 115 4.17 2.19 -0.31
C MET A 115 4.33 1.12 0.77
N GLY A 116 4.83 -0.05 0.38
CA GLY A 116 5.17 -1.11 1.32
C GLY A 116 6.26 -0.70 2.30
N SER A 117 6.27 -1.34 3.48
CA SER A 117 7.17 -1.03 4.59
C SER A 117 8.65 -1.13 4.23
N TRP A 118 8.99 -1.92 3.20
CA TRP A 118 10.35 -2.05 2.68
C TRP A 118 10.95 -0.75 2.13
N ILE A 119 10.15 0.29 1.85
CA ILE A 119 10.63 1.61 1.41
C ILE A 119 11.65 2.23 2.38
N VAL A 120 11.61 1.87 3.66
CA VAL A 120 12.61 2.28 4.68
C VAL A 120 14.04 1.95 4.26
N GLY A 121 14.26 0.85 3.52
CA GLY A 121 15.56 0.45 3.02
C GLY A 121 15.99 1.14 1.71
N MET A 122 15.13 2.00 1.15
CA MET A 122 15.36 2.66 -0.14
C MET A 122 15.58 4.18 -0.03
N VAL A 123 15.23 4.78 1.11
CA VAL A 123 15.44 6.21 1.35
C VAL A 123 16.86 6.47 1.87
N PRO A 124 17.45 7.65 1.60
CA PRO A 124 18.79 8.00 2.08
C PRO A 124 18.92 8.03 3.61
N ASP A 125 17.87 8.48 4.30
CA ASP A 125 17.79 8.51 5.76
C ASP A 125 16.59 7.68 6.26
N PRO A 126 16.82 6.41 6.65
CA PRO A 126 15.78 5.53 7.19
C PRO A 126 15.19 5.99 8.53
N GLU A 127 15.84 6.89 9.27
CA GLU A 127 15.31 7.42 10.54
C GLU A 127 14.33 8.58 10.31
N ASP A 128 14.43 9.26 9.17
CA ASP A 128 13.55 10.36 8.78
C ASP A 128 12.35 9.90 7.92
N ILE A 129 11.91 8.65 8.13
CA ILE A 129 10.67 8.16 7.53
C ILE A 129 9.57 8.00 8.58
N GLY A 130 8.38 8.49 8.24
CA GLY A 130 7.19 8.56 9.09
C GLY A 130 6.05 7.73 8.48
N PHE A 131 5.20 7.12 9.32
CA PHE A 131 4.08 6.29 8.88
C PHE A 131 2.84 6.58 9.71
N PHE A 132 1.73 6.58 8.99
CA PHE A 132 0.40 6.53 9.52
C PHE A 132 -0.47 5.76 8.54
N MET A 133 -1.53 5.15 9.06
CA MET A 133 -2.56 4.52 8.24
C MET A 133 -3.55 5.58 7.79
N PHE A 134 -4.27 5.32 6.69
CA PHE A 134 -5.46 6.11 6.39
C PHE A 134 -6.39 6.14 7.63
N PRO A 135 -6.93 7.31 7.99
CA PRO A 135 -7.83 7.45 9.13
C PRO A 135 -8.98 6.44 9.09
N GLY A 136 -9.24 5.77 10.23
CA GLY A 136 -10.34 4.83 10.38
C GLY A 136 -10.12 3.42 9.80
N THR A 137 -8.93 3.13 9.26
CA THR A 137 -8.59 1.81 8.68
C THR A 137 -8.70 0.68 9.70
N LYS A 138 -9.35 -0.42 9.31
CA LYS A 138 -9.53 -1.65 10.14
C LYS A 138 -8.96 -2.92 9.51
N GLY A 139 -8.40 -2.82 8.31
CA GLY A 139 -7.73 -3.92 7.62
C GLY A 139 -6.46 -3.45 6.96
N VAL A 140 -5.52 -4.37 6.75
CA VAL A 140 -4.25 -4.12 6.07
C VAL A 140 -4.04 -5.17 5.00
N ARG A 141 -3.37 -4.76 3.93
CA ARG A 141 -2.92 -5.70 2.90
C ARG A 141 -1.65 -6.37 3.36
N GLY A 142 -1.66 -7.70 3.28
CA GLY A 142 -0.48 -8.52 3.49
C GLY A 142 0.04 -9.02 2.15
N GLY A 143 1.05 -8.34 1.60
CA GLY A 143 1.94 -8.94 0.60
C GLY A 143 2.91 -9.85 1.33
N VAL A 144 2.57 -11.14 1.48
CA VAL A 144 3.46 -12.09 2.14
C VAL A 144 4.40 -12.66 1.08
N ASP A 145 5.71 -12.50 1.27
CA ASP A 145 6.66 -13.30 0.48
C ASP A 145 6.47 -14.77 0.85
N PHE A 146 6.22 -15.61 -0.15
CA PHE A 146 5.98 -17.03 0.03
C PHE A 146 7.17 -17.86 -0.43
N PHE A 147 7.53 -18.87 0.36
CA PHE A 147 8.40 -19.94 -0.12
C PHE A 147 7.55 -21.00 -0.82
N ILE A 148 7.78 -21.20 -2.11
CA ILE A 148 7.13 -22.24 -2.91
C ILE A 148 8.11 -23.40 -3.10
N ILE A 149 7.70 -24.61 -2.72
CA ILE A 149 8.45 -25.84 -3.03
C ILE A 149 7.93 -26.36 -4.37
N PRO A 150 8.74 -26.33 -5.45
CA PRO A 150 8.30 -26.83 -6.74
C PRO A 150 8.03 -28.33 -6.68
N LYS A 151 6.87 -28.77 -7.20
CA LYS A 151 6.47 -30.19 -7.18
C LYS A 151 7.50 -31.13 -7.83
N PHE A 152 8.30 -30.62 -8.76
CA PHE A 152 9.31 -31.37 -9.52
C PHE A 152 10.70 -31.38 -8.88
N THR A 153 10.89 -30.82 -7.68
CA THR A 153 12.18 -30.88 -6.99
C THR A 153 12.60 -32.31 -6.70
N GLU A 154 13.89 -32.62 -6.92
CA GLU A 154 14.49 -33.92 -6.56
C GLU A 154 14.75 -34.06 -5.05
N ARG A 155 14.61 -32.95 -4.29
CA ARG A 155 14.91 -32.87 -2.84
C ARG A 155 13.71 -32.37 -2.03
N PRO A 156 12.56 -33.06 -2.06
CA PRO A 156 11.34 -32.55 -1.44
C PRO A 156 11.43 -32.49 0.09
N GLU A 157 12.16 -33.40 0.73
CA GLU A 157 12.26 -33.41 2.20
C GLU A 157 13.23 -32.34 2.71
N GLU A 158 14.39 -32.17 2.08
CA GLU A 158 15.34 -31.11 2.44
C GLU A 158 14.74 -29.71 2.18
N ALA A 159 13.99 -29.55 1.09
CA ALA A 159 13.27 -28.31 0.81
C ALA A 159 12.22 -28.00 1.90
N LYS A 160 11.47 -29.01 2.36
CA LYS A 160 10.52 -28.85 3.48
C LYS A 160 11.23 -28.51 4.78
N GLU A 161 12.38 -29.11 5.07
CA GLU A 161 13.17 -28.78 6.25
C GLU A 161 13.63 -27.32 6.24
N LEU A 162 14.14 -26.85 5.10
CA LEU A 162 14.51 -25.45 4.94
C LEU A 162 13.31 -24.52 5.14
N VAL A 163 12.19 -24.76 4.46
CA VAL A 163 11.00 -23.90 4.60
C VAL A 163 10.45 -23.92 6.02
N ARG A 164 10.48 -25.07 6.71
CA ARG A 164 10.11 -25.15 8.13
C ARG A 164 11.02 -24.29 9.00
N PHE A 165 12.33 -24.31 8.77
CA PHE A 165 13.28 -23.46 9.49
C PHE A 165 13.01 -21.97 9.24
N LEU A 166 12.83 -21.57 7.98
CA LEU A 166 12.57 -20.18 7.60
C LEU A 166 11.24 -19.64 8.16
N ALA A 167 10.25 -20.50 8.39
CA ALA A 167 8.98 -20.15 9.02
C ALA A 167 9.06 -20.00 10.57
N THR A 168 10.19 -20.36 11.19
CA THR A 168 10.35 -20.22 12.65
C THR A 168 10.44 -18.75 13.07
N SER A 169 10.01 -18.46 14.30
CA SER A 169 10.20 -17.13 14.88
C SER A 169 11.68 -16.78 15.02
N TYR A 170 12.56 -17.76 15.20
CA TYR A 170 14.00 -17.55 15.23
C TYR A 170 14.54 -17.01 13.89
N ALA A 171 14.24 -17.69 12.78
CA ALA A 171 14.68 -17.24 11.46
C ALA A 171 14.10 -15.87 11.09
N GLN A 172 12.80 -15.66 11.34
CA GLN A 172 12.17 -14.37 11.08
C GLN A 172 12.65 -13.25 12.02
N THR A 173 13.09 -13.57 13.24
CA THR A 173 13.74 -12.59 14.14
C THR A 173 15.05 -12.09 13.55
N ILE A 174 15.83 -12.96 12.92
CA ILE A 174 17.06 -12.56 12.23
C ILE A 174 16.72 -11.60 11.08
N TRP A 175 15.73 -11.92 10.25
CA TRP A 175 15.34 -11.06 9.12
C TRP A 175 14.77 -9.73 9.56
N ALA A 176 13.86 -9.72 10.53
CA ALA A 176 13.32 -8.50 11.12
C ALA A 176 14.44 -7.61 11.70
N GLY A 177 15.48 -8.20 12.29
CA GLY A 177 16.65 -7.49 12.79
C GLY A 177 17.56 -6.88 11.72
N LEU A 178 17.44 -7.31 10.45
CA LEU A 178 18.15 -6.67 9.33
C LEU A 178 17.43 -5.42 8.80
N GLY A 179 16.14 -5.26 9.15
CA GLY A 179 15.29 -4.18 8.65
C GLY A 179 14.74 -4.41 7.23
N GLY A 180 13.80 -3.59 6.81
CA GLY A 180 13.11 -3.67 5.52
C GLY A 180 12.16 -4.86 5.39
N TYR A 181 11.86 -5.55 6.49
CA TYR A 181 11.04 -6.77 6.53
C TYR A 181 10.07 -6.72 7.69
N THR A 182 8.82 -7.15 7.48
CA THR A 182 7.83 -7.33 8.54
C THR A 182 7.52 -8.81 8.70
N ALA A 183 7.72 -9.35 9.90
CA ALA A 183 7.55 -10.78 10.16
C ALA A 183 6.09 -11.22 10.17
N ALA A 184 5.79 -12.32 9.47
CA ALA A 184 4.47 -12.96 9.52
C ALA A 184 4.23 -13.74 10.83
N ASN A 185 5.30 -14.13 11.53
CA ASN A 185 5.21 -14.89 12.76
C ASN A 185 5.01 -13.96 13.97
N LEU A 186 3.83 -14.00 14.59
CA LEU A 186 3.45 -13.19 15.75
C LEU A 186 4.34 -13.37 16.99
N LYS A 187 5.23 -14.39 17.01
CA LYS A 187 6.18 -14.60 18.10
C LYS A 187 7.49 -13.86 17.91
N VAL A 188 7.69 -13.16 16.79
CA VAL A 188 8.85 -12.28 16.60
C VAL A 188 8.67 -11.06 17.51
N PRO A 189 9.62 -10.78 18.43
CA PRO A 189 9.47 -9.66 19.35
C PRO A 189 9.59 -8.33 18.60
N VAL A 190 8.69 -7.38 18.86
CA VAL A 190 8.73 -6.03 18.23
C VAL A 190 10.08 -5.33 18.44
N GLY A 191 10.72 -5.53 19.59
CA GLY A 191 12.00 -4.88 19.90
C GLY A 191 13.18 -5.26 18.98
N VAL A 192 13.03 -6.24 18.10
CA VAL A 192 14.10 -6.66 17.17
C VAL A 192 14.14 -5.83 15.89
N TYR A 193 13.05 -5.15 15.52
CA TYR A 193 13.05 -4.26 14.37
C TYR A 193 13.97 -3.06 14.66
N PRO A 194 14.88 -2.68 13.75
CA PRO A 194 15.91 -1.68 14.03
C PRO A 194 15.34 -0.26 14.16
N SER A 195 14.43 0.15 13.27
CA SER A 195 13.91 1.52 13.28
C SER A 195 12.65 1.68 14.16
N PRO A 196 12.41 2.88 14.74
CA PRO A 196 11.15 3.18 15.44
C PRO A 196 9.92 3.01 14.53
N MET A 197 10.08 3.32 13.25
CA MET A 197 9.09 3.14 12.20
C MET A 197 8.61 1.69 12.12
N GLU A 198 9.52 0.75 11.92
CA GLU A 198 9.18 -0.65 11.71
C GLU A 198 8.52 -1.26 12.94
N ARG A 199 8.93 -0.82 14.14
CA ARG A 199 8.26 -1.18 15.40
C ARG A 199 6.82 -0.69 15.41
N LYS A 200 6.58 0.57 15.03
CA LYS A 200 5.23 1.15 14.94
C LYS A 200 4.36 0.42 13.91
N ILE A 201 4.91 0.05 12.76
CA ILE A 201 4.20 -0.75 11.74
C ILE A 201 3.83 -2.12 12.31
N ALA A 202 4.78 -2.83 12.92
CA ALA A 202 4.54 -4.15 13.50
C ALA A 202 3.48 -4.12 14.61
N GLU A 203 3.47 -3.07 15.43
CA GLU A 203 2.44 -2.85 16.46
C GLU A 203 1.08 -2.51 15.86
N ALA A 204 1.03 -1.60 14.87
CA ALA A 204 -0.20 -1.15 14.23
C ALA A 204 -0.95 -2.30 13.53
N MET A 205 -0.22 -3.29 13.01
CA MET A 205 -0.82 -4.45 12.34
C MET A 205 -1.47 -5.44 13.30
N VAL A 206 -1.17 -5.39 14.61
CA VAL A 206 -1.78 -6.29 15.59
C VAL A 206 -3.27 -5.97 15.74
N GLY A 207 -4.11 -6.97 15.46
CA GLY A 207 -5.57 -6.84 15.58
C GLY A 207 -6.27 -6.32 14.32
N MET A 208 -5.52 -5.98 13.27
CA MET A 208 -6.10 -5.64 11.98
C MET A 208 -6.48 -6.89 11.18
N ARG A 209 -7.51 -6.79 10.35
CA ARG A 209 -7.83 -7.87 9.41
C ARG A 209 -6.85 -7.86 8.25
N PHE A 210 -6.12 -8.96 8.10
CA PHE A 210 -5.24 -9.18 6.96
C PHE A 210 -6.03 -9.65 5.75
N LEU A 211 -5.89 -8.93 4.65
CA LEU A 211 -6.45 -9.26 3.34
C LEU A 211 -5.31 -9.30 2.33
N GLY A 212 -5.47 -10.07 1.26
CA GLY A 212 -4.43 -10.11 0.22
C GLY A 212 -4.55 -8.95 -0.76
N VAL A 213 -3.61 -8.91 -1.69
CA VAL A 213 -3.52 -7.88 -2.73
C VAL A 213 -4.36 -8.31 -3.94
N SER A 214 -5.18 -7.42 -4.49
CA SER A 214 -6.16 -7.78 -5.52
C SER A 214 -5.49 -8.26 -6.82
N ASP A 215 -4.46 -7.56 -7.27
CA ASP A 215 -3.64 -7.89 -8.44
C ASP A 215 -2.80 -9.17 -8.28
N THR A 216 -2.76 -9.74 -7.07
CA THR A 216 -2.09 -11.02 -6.81
C THR A 216 -3.10 -12.16 -6.68
N ILE A 217 -4.31 -11.90 -6.18
CA ILE A 217 -5.31 -12.93 -5.85
C ILE A 217 -6.26 -13.24 -7.00
N ILE A 218 -6.78 -12.21 -7.70
CA ILE A 218 -7.90 -12.39 -8.64
C ILE A 218 -7.46 -13.15 -9.90
N GLY A 219 -6.18 -13.05 -10.29
CA GLY A 219 -5.60 -13.81 -11.39
C GLY A 219 -6.19 -13.49 -12.77
N GLY A 220 -5.86 -14.29 -13.79
CA GLY A 220 -6.31 -14.02 -15.16
C GLY A 220 -5.64 -12.78 -15.77
N GLU A 221 -6.42 -11.97 -16.49
CA GLU A 221 -5.96 -10.69 -17.06
C GLU A 221 -6.03 -9.53 -16.05
N PHE A 222 -6.74 -9.72 -14.94
CA PHE A 222 -6.92 -8.70 -13.90
C PHE A 222 -5.62 -8.03 -13.43
N PRO A 223 -4.52 -8.76 -13.12
CA PRO A 223 -3.27 -8.15 -12.66
C PRO A 223 -2.62 -7.20 -13.66
N ILE A 224 -2.99 -7.30 -14.94
CA ILE A 224 -2.50 -6.43 -16.02
C ILE A 224 -3.49 -5.29 -16.23
N VAL A 225 -4.78 -5.61 -16.38
CA VAL A 225 -5.82 -4.62 -16.69
C VAL A 225 -6.03 -3.64 -15.53
N TYR A 226 -6.04 -4.12 -14.29
CA TYR A 226 -6.33 -3.29 -13.12
C TYR A 226 -5.39 -2.08 -12.98
N PRO A 227 -4.05 -2.24 -12.86
CA PRO A 227 -3.15 -1.09 -12.76
C PRO A 227 -3.13 -0.20 -14.00
N ASP A 228 -3.37 -0.75 -15.20
CA ASP A 228 -3.46 0.02 -16.44
C ASP A 228 -4.70 0.94 -16.45
N GLN A 229 -5.87 0.42 -16.05
CA GLN A 229 -7.11 1.19 -15.96
C GLN A 229 -7.05 2.24 -14.84
N LEU A 230 -6.38 1.93 -13.73
CA LEU A 230 -6.12 2.93 -12.69
C LEU A 230 -5.19 4.04 -13.19
N THR A 231 -4.16 3.71 -13.98
CA THR A 231 -3.29 4.73 -14.60
C THR A 231 -4.11 5.65 -15.50
N LEU A 232 -5.06 5.09 -16.27
CA LEU A 232 -5.99 5.89 -17.05
C LEU A 232 -6.85 6.80 -16.16
N LEU A 233 -7.38 6.29 -15.04
CA LEU A 233 -8.17 7.10 -14.10
C LEU A 233 -7.37 8.28 -13.52
N TRP A 234 -6.07 8.09 -13.26
CA TRP A 234 -5.19 9.17 -12.80
C TRP A 234 -4.99 10.28 -13.84
N ILE A 235 -5.06 9.94 -15.12
CA ILE A 235 -4.88 10.87 -16.24
C ILE A 235 -6.19 11.56 -16.60
N ASP A 236 -7.30 10.83 -16.53
CA ASP A 236 -8.64 11.28 -16.92
C ASP A 236 -9.71 10.78 -15.93
N PRO A 237 -9.89 11.48 -14.79
CA PRO A 237 -10.80 11.05 -13.73
C PRO A 237 -12.27 10.97 -14.16
N ASP A 238 -12.66 11.64 -15.24
CA ASP A 238 -14.03 11.64 -15.76
C ASP A 238 -14.41 10.29 -16.40
N ARG A 239 -13.43 9.41 -16.64
CA ARG A 239 -13.63 8.08 -17.23
C ARG A 239 -13.93 6.97 -16.21
N LEU A 240 -14.33 7.32 -14.99
CA LEU A 240 -14.57 6.36 -13.91
C LEU A 240 -15.45 5.16 -14.33
N ASN A 241 -16.59 5.41 -14.99
CA ASN A 241 -17.49 4.30 -15.37
C ASN A 241 -16.81 3.33 -16.35
N GLU A 242 -16.09 3.86 -17.33
CA GLU A 242 -15.37 3.04 -18.31
C GLU A 242 -14.26 2.22 -17.64
N VAL A 243 -13.51 2.85 -16.73
CA VAL A 243 -12.47 2.20 -15.93
C VAL A 243 -13.05 1.03 -15.13
N LEU A 244 -14.16 1.24 -14.41
CA LEU A 244 -14.79 0.18 -13.61
C LEU A 244 -15.34 -0.96 -14.47
N GLU A 245 -15.93 -0.64 -15.63
CA GLU A 245 -16.40 -1.65 -16.59
C GLU A 245 -15.25 -2.50 -17.13
N ALA A 246 -14.13 -1.87 -17.49
CA ALA A 246 -12.94 -2.58 -17.98
C ALA A 246 -12.32 -3.47 -16.89
N ILE A 247 -12.22 -2.98 -15.66
CA ILE A 247 -11.76 -3.77 -14.52
C ILE A 247 -12.68 -4.97 -14.30
N GLN A 248 -14.00 -4.76 -14.25
CA GLN A 248 -14.97 -5.84 -14.07
C GLN A 248 -14.89 -6.90 -15.17
N ALA A 249 -14.69 -6.48 -16.42
CA ALA A 249 -14.57 -7.39 -17.55
C ALA A 249 -13.32 -8.28 -17.50
N SER A 250 -12.29 -7.88 -16.73
CA SER A 250 -11.04 -8.64 -16.58
C SER A 250 -11.05 -9.67 -15.44
N VAL A 251 -12.09 -9.66 -14.60
CA VAL A 251 -12.26 -10.63 -13.49
C VAL A 251 -12.69 -11.99 -14.07
N PRO A 252 -12.04 -13.12 -13.67
CA PRO A 252 -12.36 -14.47 -14.18
C PRO A 252 -13.74 -15.03 -13.86
#